data_AF-A0A9N9KIZ0-F1
#
_entry.id   AF-A0A9N9KIZ0-F1
#
_cell.length_a   1.000
_cell.length_b   1.000
_cell.length_c   1.000
_cell.angle_alpha   90.00
_cell.angle_beta   90.00
_cell.angle_gamma   90.00
#
_symmetry.space_group_name_H-M   'P 1'
#
loop_
_entity.id
_entity.type
_entity.pdbx_description
1 polymer ?
#
loop_
_entity_poly.entity_id
_entity_poly.type
_entity_poly.pdbx_seq_one_letter_code
_entity_poly.pdbx_strand_id
1 'polypeptide(L)'
;RKTAPYEDVNVKDFTYSCALIHRHRPDLLNYDELNKSDRHGNTALAFEVAEKHLGIVKLLDVEDVCDIQKPDERSVMTYVAQYFHAFSELGMGEIVCG
;
A
#
# COMPACT_ATOMS: atom_id res chain seq x y z
N ARG A 1 24.76 2.11 10.13
CA ARG A 1 23.68 2.79 10.88
C ARG A 1 22.38 2.13 10.42
N LYS A 2 21.60 1.58 11.35
CA LYS A 2 20.50 0.63 11.12
C LYS A 2 19.35 1.25 10.32
N THR A 3 18.98 0.65 9.20
CA THR A 3 17.64 0.78 8.59
C THR A 3 17.02 -0.61 8.52
N ALA A 4 16.65 -1.12 9.68
CA ALA A 4 15.71 -2.23 9.79
C ALA A 4 14.46 -1.67 10.49
N PRO A 5 13.36 -1.39 9.76
CA PRO A 5 12.07 -1.18 10.40
C PRO A 5 10.98 -2.15 9.91
N TYR A 6 11.29 -3.13 9.06
CA TYR A 6 10.26 -3.99 8.44
C TYR A 6 10.42 -5.48 8.77
N GLU A 7 10.91 -5.82 9.97
CA GLU A 7 11.00 -7.23 10.39
C GLU A 7 9.62 -7.86 10.71
N ASP A 8 8.57 -7.04 10.91
CA ASP A 8 7.22 -7.53 11.27
C ASP A 8 6.08 -6.91 10.45
N VAL A 9 6.38 -6.26 9.31
CA VAL A 9 5.32 -5.96 8.36
C VAL A 9 5.08 -7.23 7.57
N ASN A 10 4.11 -8.02 8.02
CA ASN A 10 3.59 -9.13 7.24
C ASN A 10 2.88 -8.54 6.00
N VAL A 11 3.62 -8.26 4.93
CA VAL A 11 3.12 -7.82 3.61
C VAL A 11 2.34 -8.95 2.92
N LYS A 12 1.62 -9.77 3.68
CA LYS A 12 0.73 -10.82 3.21
C LYS A 12 -0.73 -10.35 3.16
N ASP A 13 -1.03 -9.25 3.86
CA ASP A 13 -2.39 -8.74 3.99
C ASP A 13 -2.43 -7.28 3.47
N PHE A 14 -2.65 -7.14 2.16
CA PHE A 14 -2.86 -5.85 1.47
C PHE A 14 -4.13 -5.12 1.93
N THR A 15 -4.89 -5.73 2.83
CA THR A 15 -5.79 -5.06 3.76
C THR A 15 -5.12 -3.88 4.47
N TYR A 16 -3.81 -3.92 4.71
CA TYR A 16 -3.04 -2.79 5.24
C TYR A 16 -3.02 -1.58 4.30
N SER A 17 -2.85 -1.79 2.98
CA SER A 17 -2.87 -0.72 1.98
C SER A 17 -4.25 -0.06 1.90
N CYS A 18 -5.32 -0.87 1.91
CA CYS A 18 -6.69 -0.36 2.01
C CYS A 18 -6.91 0.43 3.30
N ALA A 19 -6.43 -0.08 4.44
CA ALA A 19 -6.55 0.59 5.72
C ALA A 19 -5.76 1.90 5.77
N LEU A 20 -4.58 1.98 5.14
CA LEU A 20 -3.79 3.21 5.01
C LEU A 20 -4.52 4.26 4.20
N ILE A 21 -5.05 3.87 3.03
CA ILE A 21 -5.83 4.76 2.17
C ILE A 21 -7.06 5.28 2.94
N HIS A 22 -7.84 4.40 3.56
CA HIS A 22 -9.02 4.78 4.35
C HIS A 22 -8.66 5.67 5.55
N ARG A 23 -7.53 5.42 6.22
CA ARG A 23 -7.06 6.23 7.36
C ARG A 23 -6.74 7.67 6.96
N HIS A 24 -6.13 7.86 5.79
CA HIS A 24 -5.77 9.19 5.30
C HIS A 24 -6.91 9.86 4.53
N ARG A 25 -7.72 9.07 3.83
CA ARG A 25 -8.79 9.51 2.94
C ARG A 25 -9.93 8.48 2.94
N PRO A 26 -10.81 8.51 3.95
CA PRO A 26 -11.95 7.58 4.01
C PRO A 26 -12.91 7.78 2.83
N ASP A 27 -12.95 8.97 2.23
CA ASP A 27 -13.71 9.26 1.02
C ASP A 27 -13.26 8.46 -0.23
N LEU A 28 -12.03 7.97 -0.25
CA LEU A 28 -11.46 7.29 -1.43
C LEU A 28 -11.67 5.78 -1.41
N LEU A 29 -11.82 5.18 -0.23
CA LEU A 29 -12.00 3.76 -0.07
C LEU A 29 -12.72 3.52 1.25
N ASN A 30 -13.89 2.88 1.21
CA ASN A 30 -14.63 2.52 2.41
C ASN A 30 -14.18 1.16 2.94
N TYR A 31 -13.36 1.15 3.98
CA TYR A 31 -12.78 -0.08 4.52
C TYR A 31 -13.84 -1.00 5.17
N ASP A 32 -14.90 -0.43 5.76
CA ASP A 32 -15.95 -1.19 6.42
C ASP A 32 -16.86 -1.95 5.43
N GLU A 33 -16.94 -1.48 4.19
CA GLU A 33 -17.67 -2.17 3.11
C GLU A 33 -16.82 -3.20 2.37
N LEU A 34 -15.51 -3.27 2.64
CA LEU A 34 -14.64 -4.25 1.99
C LEU A 34 -14.92 -5.68 2.47
N ASN A 35 -15.01 -6.60 1.51
CA ASN A 35 -15.10 -8.01 1.81
C ASN A 35 -13.71 -8.56 2.16
N LYS A 36 -13.45 -8.81 3.44
CA LYS A 36 -12.16 -9.33 3.93
C LYS A 36 -11.78 -10.70 3.34
N SER A 37 -12.75 -11.45 2.81
CA SER A 37 -12.49 -12.72 2.12
C SER A 37 -12.02 -12.53 0.67
N ASP A 38 -12.31 -11.38 0.05
CA ASP A 38 -11.92 -11.06 -1.32
C ASP A 38 -10.60 -10.26 -1.36
N ARG A 39 -9.49 -10.97 -1.18
CA ARG A 39 -8.15 -10.34 -1.21
C ARG A 39 -7.81 -9.76 -2.59
N HIS A 40 -8.26 -10.39 -3.68
CA HIS A 40 -7.97 -9.93 -5.03
C HIS A 40 -8.71 -8.62 -5.33
N GLY A 41 -10.02 -8.58 -5.07
CA GLY A 41 -10.82 -7.37 -5.25
C GLY A 41 -10.30 -6.20 -4.41
N ASN A 42 -10.01 -6.44 -3.13
CA ASN A 42 -9.49 -5.40 -2.24
C ASN A 42 -8.11 -4.87 -2.70
N THR A 43 -7.21 -5.76 -3.13
CA THR A 43 -5.88 -5.36 -3.60
C THR A 43 -5.96 -4.60 -4.92
N ALA A 44 -6.81 -5.05 -5.85
CA ALA A 44 -7.06 -4.35 -7.10
C ALA A 44 -7.61 -2.94 -6.85
N LEU A 45 -8.59 -2.81 -5.96
CA LEU A 45 -9.16 -1.52 -5.58
C LEU A 45 -8.12 -0.60 -4.95
N ALA A 46 -7.29 -1.11 -4.03
CA ALA A 46 -6.22 -0.32 -3.42
C ALA A 46 -5.24 0.22 -4.47
N PHE A 47 -4.87 -0.62 -5.46
CA PHE A 47 -3.94 -0.21 -6.52
C PHE A 47 -4.58 0.82 -7.45
N GLU A 48 -5.85 0.65 -7.81
CA GLU A 48 -6.58 1.62 -8.64
C GLU A 48 -6.69 2.98 -7.93
N VAL A 49 -7.08 2.98 -6.65
CA VAL A 49 -7.18 4.21 -5.86
C VAL A 49 -5.81 4.87 -5.70
N ALA A 50 -4.76 4.09 -5.45
CA ALA A 50 -3.40 4.57 -5.36
C ALA A 50 -2.90 5.19 -6.67
N GLU A 51 -3.17 4.57 -7.81
CA GLU A 51 -2.77 5.12 -9.11
C GLU A 51 -3.55 6.42 -9.42
N LYS A 52 -4.86 6.39 -9.23
CA LYS A 52 -5.75 7.50 -9.61
C LYS A 52 -5.66 8.72 -8.69
N HIS A 53 -5.45 8.49 -7.40
CA HIS A 53 -5.48 9.56 -6.38
C HIS A 53 -4.14 9.85 -5.73
N LEU A 54 -3.25 8.85 -5.63
CA LEU A 54 -1.91 9.01 -5.04
C LEU A 54 -0.81 9.10 -6.13
N GLY A 55 -1.14 8.85 -7.40
CA GLY A 55 -0.17 8.87 -8.49
C GLY A 55 0.84 7.71 -8.46
N ILE A 56 0.53 6.64 -7.73
CA ILE A 56 1.42 5.48 -7.58
C ILE A 56 1.18 4.52 -8.75
N VAL A 57 2.17 4.37 -9.62
CA VAL A 57 2.11 3.43 -10.75
C VAL A 57 2.00 2.00 -10.23
N LYS A 58 1.10 1.22 -10.82
CA LYS A 58 0.97 -0.21 -10.52
C LYS A 58 2.21 -0.99 -10.99
N LEU A 59 3.15 -1.24 -10.07
CA LEU A 59 4.37 -2.03 -10.32
C LEU A 59 4.20 -3.53 -10.05
N LEU A 60 3.14 -3.90 -9.32
CA LEU A 60 2.85 -5.27 -8.91
C LEU A 60 1.50 -5.69 -9.44
N ASP A 61 1.40 -6.96 -9.86
CA ASP A 61 0.13 -7.56 -10.21
C ASP A 61 -0.60 -8.10 -8.98
N VAL A 62 -1.93 -8.04 -9.04
CA VAL A 62 -2.78 -8.47 -7.93
C VAL A 62 -2.60 -9.95 -7.65
N GLU A 63 -2.48 -10.77 -8.71
CA GLU A 63 -2.24 -12.21 -8.62
C GLU A 63 -0.85 -12.50 -8.05
N ASP A 64 0.20 -11.80 -8.52
CA ASP A 64 1.57 -11.95 -8.00
C ASP A 64 1.67 -11.65 -6.50
N VAL A 65 0.77 -10.82 -5.99
CA VAL A 65 0.76 -10.40 -4.60
C VAL A 65 -0.17 -11.27 -3.75
N CYS A 66 -1.28 -11.75 -4.30
CA CYS A 66 -2.27 -12.55 -3.57
C CYS A 66 -1.98 -14.06 -3.61
N ASP A 67 -1.49 -14.57 -4.74
CA ASP A 67 -1.28 -15.99 -5.00
C ASP A 67 0.15 -16.44 -4.66
N ILE A 68 1.13 -15.56 -4.82
CA ILE A 68 2.52 -15.89 -4.50
C ILE A 68 2.76 -15.74 -3.01
N GLN A 69 3.09 -16.86 -2.36
CA GLN A 69 3.35 -16.89 -0.92
C GLN A 69 4.54 -16.01 -0.49
N LYS A 70 5.49 -15.79 -1.40
CA LYS A 70 6.66 -14.91 -1.22
C LYS A 70 6.91 -14.11 -2.51
N PRO A 71 6.29 -12.94 -2.68
CA PRO A 71 6.58 -12.05 -3.81
C PRO A 71 8.01 -11.52 -3.75
N ASP A 72 8.51 -10.98 -4.86
CA ASP A 72 9.86 -10.42 -4.92
C ASP A 72 10.02 -9.25 -3.94
N GLU A 73 10.91 -9.44 -2.97
CA GLU A 73 11.10 -8.50 -1.86
C GLU A 73 11.55 -7.11 -2.35
N ARG A 74 12.29 -7.02 -3.46
CA ARG A 74 12.73 -5.73 -4.02
C ARG A 74 11.59 -4.99 -4.71
N SER A 75 10.77 -5.70 -5.47
CA SER A 75 9.59 -5.13 -6.11
C SER A 75 8.58 -4.66 -5.06
N VAL A 76 8.35 -5.46 -4.02
CA VAL A 76 7.48 -5.08 -2.89
C VAL A 76 8.03 -3.88 -2.12
N MET A 77 9.33 -3.86 -1.79
CA MET A 77 9.95 -2.71 -1.12
C MET A 77 9.82 -1.43 -1.94
N THR A 78 10.04 -1.50 -3.26
CA THR A 78 9.91 -0.36 -4.16
C THR A 78 8.48 0.17 -4.16
N TYR A 79 7.50 -0.73 -4.24
CA TYR A 79 6.09 -0.36 -4.26
C TYR A 79 5.62 0.26 -2.94
N VAL A 80 6.02 -0.33 -1.80
CA VAL A 80 5.74 0.23 -0.47
C VAL A 80 6.39 1.61 -0.30
N ALA A 81 7.62 1.81 -0.78
CA ALA A 81 8.29 3.10 -0.74
C ALA A 81 7.52 4.19 -1.50
N GLN A 82 6.87 3.84 -2.63
CA GLN A 82 6.01 4.78 -3.37
C GLN A 82 4.77 5.18 -2.56
N TYR A 83 4.15 4.26 -1.81
CA TYR A 83 3.07 4.62 -0.88
C TYR A 83 3.51 5.63 0.16
N PHE A 84 4.66 5.39 0.81
CA PHE A 84 5.22 6.35 1.76
C PHE A 84 5.53 7.70 1.12
N HIS A 85 6.08 7.71 -0.09
CA HIS A 85 6.38 8.94 -0.82
C HIS A 85 5.11 9.70 -1.17
N ALA A 86 4.10 9.04 -1.73
CA ALA A 86 2.86 9.68 -2.11
C ALA A 86 2.08 10.24 -0.91
N PHE A 87 2.05 9.53 0.22
CA PHE A 87 1.45 10.06 1.45
C PHE A 87 2.24 11.21 2.05
N SER A 88 3.58 11.18 1.92
CA SER A 88 4.44 12.29 2.32
C SER A 88 4.16 13.54 1.45
N GLU A 89 3.95 13.38 0.15
CA GLU A 89 3.63 14.47 -0.78
C GLU A 89 2.19 14.99 -0.62
N LEU A 90 1.20 14.13 -0.33
CA LEU A 90 -0.21 14.51 -0.25
C LEU A 90 -0.59 15.40 0.96
N GLY A 91 0.30 15.60 1.95
CA GLY A 91 -0.01 16.49 3.07
C GLY A 91 0.59 16.16 4.44
N MET A 92 1.60 15.29 4.52
CA MET A 92 2.48 15.24 5.70
C MET A 92 3.92 15.58 5.31
N GLY A 93 4.08 16.68 4.57
CA GLY A 93 5.36 17.32 4.35
C GLY A 93 5.85 18.09 5.57
N GLU A 94 6.05 17.41 6.70
CA GLU A 94 6.97 17.88 7.75
C GLU A 94 7.70 16.67 8.37
N ILE A 95 8.58 16.04 7.59
CA ILE A 95 9.91 15.72 8.10
C ILE A 95 10.92 16.07 7.00
N VAL A 96 11.08 17.38 6.77
CA VAL A 96 12.39 17.89 6.37
C VAL A 96 12.86 18.74 7.54
N CYS A 97 13.80 18.22 8.32
CA CYS A 97 14.98 18.91 8.86
C CYS A 97 15.58 18.07 10.01
N GLY A 98 16.85 17.64 9.82
CA GLY A 98 17.67 16.99 10.83
C GLY A 98 18.84 16.21 10.25
#